data_AF-A0A8T1FG90-F1
#
_entry.id   AF-A0A8T1FG90-F1
#
_cell.length_a   1.000
_cell.length_b   1.000
_cell.length_c   1.000
_cell.angle_alpha   90.00
_cell.angle_beta   90.00
_cell.angle_gamma   90.00
#
_symmetry.space_group_name_H-M   'P 1'
#
loop_
_entity.id
_entity.type
_entity.pdbx_description
1 polymer ?
#
loop_
_entity_poly.entity_id
_entity_poly.type
_entity_poly.pdbx_seq_one_letter_code
_entity_poly.pdbx_strand_id
1 'polypeptide(L)'
;MLRWSNAERLDVHLAYAEFAVNSVVNSGTKLASFEADLGYIPRNPLQLAADQLSKVRHAVEFHERQATILLRCREALAQAQERMKDVYDRNRAEKFF
;
A
#
# COMPACT_ATOMS: atom_id res chain seq x y z
N MET A 1 -5.47 13.37 18.64
CA MET A 1 -4.10 12.84 18.75
C MET A 1 -4.20 11.35 18.98
N LEU A 2 -4.14 10.55 17.91
CA LEU A 2 -4.26 9.09 18.02
C LEU A 2 -2.97 8.56 18.64
N ARG A 3 -3.12 8.01 19.86
CA ARG A 3 -2.04 7.38 20.63
C ARG A 3 -1.86 5.97 20.09
N TRP A 4 -0.77 5.75 19.37
CA TRP A 4 -0.35 4.43 18.91
C TRP A 4 0.21 3.66 20.11
N SER A 5 -0.58 2.76 20.70
CA SER A 5 -0.08 1.74 21.61
C SER A 5 0.51 0.60 20.79
N ASN A 6 1.77 0.25 21.05
CA ASN A 6 2.60 -0.70 20.30
C ASN A 6 2.98 -0.23 18.90
N ALA A 7 4.19 0.33 18.80
CA ALA A 7 4.97 0.30 17.58
C ALA A 7 5.13 -1.16 17.13
N GLU A 8 4.25 -1.64 16.27
CA GLU A 8 4.51 -2.81 15.44
C GLU A 8 5.75 -2.45 14.61
N ARG A 9 6.85 -3.13 14.92
CA ARG A 9 8.18 -2.99 14.31
C ARG A 9 8.11 -2.61 12.84
N LEU A 10 8.44 -1.35 12.52
CA LEU A 10 8.42 -0.81 11.15
C LEU A 10 9.23 -1.72 10.20
N ASP A 11 10.33 -2.28 10.70
CA ASP A 11 11.19 -3.22 10.00
C ASP A 11 10.49 -4.53 9.58
N VAL A 12 9.45 -4.97 10.31
CA VAL A 12 8.66 -6.17 9.96
C VAL A 12 7.66 -5.88 8.84
N HIS A 13 7.15 -4.65 8.75
CA HIS A 13 6.10 -4.27 7.80
C HIS A 13 6.60 -3.42 6.63
N LEU A 14 7.87 -3.04 6.61
CA LEU A 14 8.47 -2.20 5.58
C LEU A 14 8.29 -2.81 4.19
N ALA A 15 8.57 -4.10 4.01
CA ALA A 15 8.40 -4.78 2.73
C ALA A 15 6.94 -4.75 2.23
N TYR A 16 5.97 -4.86 3.13
CA TYR A 16 4.55 -4.76 2.79
C TYR A 16 4.14 -3.33 2.43
N ALA A 17 4.68 -2.34 3.14
CA ALA A 17 4.46 -0.94 2.84
C ALA A 17 5.06 -0.55 1.47
N GLU A 18 6.31 -0.94 1.20
CA GLU A 18 6.97 -0.71 -0.09
C GLU A 18 6.21 -1.38 -1.24
N PHE A 19 5.81 -2.64 -1.07
CA PHE A 19 5.01 -3.34 -2.06
C PHE A 19 3.67 -2.61 -2.31
N ALA A 20 3.00 -2.16 -1.25
CA ALA A 20 1.75 -1.41 -1.37
C ALA A 20 1.96 -0.09 -2.12
N VAL A 21 3.00 0.68 -1.80
CA VAL A 21 3.32 1.94 -2.49
C VAL A 21 3.59 1.71 -3.97
N ASN A 22 4.47 0.76 -4.30
CA ASN A 22 4.91 0.54 -5.68
C ASN A 22 3.86 -0.12 -6.57
N SER A 23 2.81 -0.71 -5.97
CA SER A 23 1.69 -1.33 -6.70
C SER A 23 0.52 -0.37 -6.98
N VAL A 24 0.52 0.85 -6.40
CA VAL A 24 -0.58 1.80 -6.60
C VAL A 24 -0.36 2.61 -7.86
N VAL A 25 -1.39 2.66 -8.72
CA VAL A 25 -1.38 3.48 -9.95
C VAL A 25 -1.41 4.95 -9.56
N ASN A 26 -0.40 5.69 -10.01
CA ASN A 26 -0.35 7.14 -9.82
C ASN A 26 -1.32 7.83 -10.79
N SER A 27 -2.09 8.80 -10.28
CA SER A 27 -3.13 9.48 -11.07
C SER A 27 -2.59 10.37 -12.19
N GLY A 28 -1.35 10.86 -12.09
CA GLY A 28 -0.70 11.70 -13.09
C GLY A 28 -0.02 10.88 -14.19
N THR A 29 0.77 9.88 -13.83
CA THR A 29 1.49 9.04 -14.81
C THR A 29 0.63 7.90 -15.38
N LYS A 30 -0.51 7.60 -14.73
CA LYS A 30 -1.41 6.48 -15.07
C LYS A 30 -0.75 5.10 -14.97
N LEU A 31 0.40 5.00 -14.31
CA LEU A 31 1.15 3.76 -14.10
C LEU A 31 1.46 3.59 -12.61
N ALA A 32 1.52 2.34 -12.15
CA ALA A 32 2.16 2.02 -10.89
C ALA A 32 3.69 2.08 -11.04
N SER A 33 4.43 2.33 -9.96
CA SER A 33 5.91 2.36 -10.01
C SER A 33 6.48 1.04 -10.53
N PHE A 34 5.91 -0.10 -10.10
CA PHE A 34 6.30 -1.40 -10.63
C PHE A 34 6.05 -1.55 -12.13
N GLU A 35 4.95 -1.00 -12.65
CA GLU A 35 4.69 -1.05 -14.10
C GLU A 35 5.68 -0.17 -14.87
N ALA A 36 6.02 1.00 -14.34
CA ALA A 36 6.99 1.88 -14.96
C ALA A 36 8.40 1.25 -15.00
N ASP A 37 8.80 0.57 -13.94
CA ASP A 37 10.16 0.02 -13.81
C ASP A 37 10.29 -1.39 -14.41
N LEU A 38 9.29 -2.26 -14.21
CA LEU A 38 9.34 -3.69 -14.58
C LEU A 38 8.44 -4.05 -15.77
N GLY A 39 7.51 -3.16 -16.15
CA GLY A 39 6.49 -3.45 -17.17
C GLY A 39 5.29 -4.27 -16.66
N TYR A 40 5.26 -4.64 -15.38
CA TYR A 40 4.14 -5.33 -14.73
C TYR A 40 4.16 -5.15 -13.21
N ILE A 41 3.03 -5.38 -12.54
CA ILE A 41 2.96 -5.43 -11.07
C ILE A 41 3.25 -6.86 -10.61
N PRO A 42 4.33 -7.11 -9.83
CA PRO A 42 4.64 -8.44 -9.31
C PRO A 42 3.52 -8.97 -8.41
N ARG A 43 3.28 -10.29 -8.44
CA ARG A 43 2.38 -10.93 -7.48
C ARG A 43 3.04 -10.97 -6.12
N ASN A 44 2.30 -10.57 -5.08
CA ASN A 44 2.77 -10.73 -3.71
C ASN A 44 2.88 -12.24 -3.38
N PRO A 45 3.87 -12.68 -2.57
CA PRO A 45 3.98 -14.08 -2.11
C PRO A 45 2.67 -14.69 -1.57
N LEU A 46 1.81 -13.88 -0.96
CA LEU A 46 0.47 -14.29 -0.54
C LEU A 46 -0.44 -14.67 -1.72
N GLN A 47 -0.43 -13.86 -2.78
CA GLN A 47 -1.21 -14.13 -4.00
C GLN A 47 -0.68 -15.37 -4.73
N LEU A 48 0.62 -15.63 -4.67
CA LEU A 48 1.22 -16.87 -5.19
C LEU A 48 0.85 -18.08 -4.33
N ALA A 49 0.79 -17.91 -3.01
CA ALA A 49 0.42 -18.98 -2.08
C ALA A 49 -1.08 -19.28 -2.11
N ALA A 50 -1.96 -18.31 -2.40
CA ALA A 50 -3.42 -18.50 -2.42
C ALA A 50 -3.87 -19.72 -3.25
N ASP A 51 -3.17 -20.00 -4.35
CA ASP A 51 -3.44 -21.14 -5.23
C ASP A 51 -3.08 -22.50 -4.59
N GLN A 52 -2.21 -22.52 -3.57
CA GLN A 52 -1.75 -23.73 -2.85
C GLN A 52 -2.22 -23.82 -1.39
N LEU A 53 -2.79 -22.73 -0.84
CA LEU A 53 -3.09 -22.55 0.58
C LEU A 53 -4.31 -23.33 1.09
N SER A 54 -5.17 -23.87 0.21
CA SER A 54 -6.42 -24.54 0.59
C SER A 54 -6.24 -25.81 1.43
N LYS A 55 -5.00 -26.30 1.60
CA LYS A 55 -4.69 -27.55 2.29
C LYS A 55 -4.14 -27.39 3.72
N VAL A 56 -3.82 -26.18 4.18
CA VAL A 56 -3.18 -25.97 5.50
C VAL A 56 -3.80 -24.79 6.25
N ARG A 57 -4.53 -25.08 7.34
CA ARG A 57 -5.28 -24.08 8.13
C ARG A 57 -4.41 -22.91 8.63
N HIS A 58 -3.23 -23.17 9.17
CA HIS A 58 -2.33 -22.11 9.66
C HIS A 58 -1.83 -21.20 8.54
N ALA A 59 -1.74 -21.72 7.33
CA ALA A 59 -1.30 -20.97 6.19
C ALA A 59 -2.41 -20.02 5.68
N VAL A 60 -3.69 -20.43 5.82
CA VAL A 60 -4.85 -19.54 5.60
C VAL A 60 -4.88 -18.41 6.63
N GLU A 61 -4.74 -18.72 7.92
CA GLU A 61 -4.72 -17.70 8.99
C GLU A 61 -3.56 -16.71 8.83
N PHE A 62 -2.38 -17.19 8.43
CA PHE A 62 -1.24 -16.33 8.08
C PHE A 62 -1.55 -15.43 6.89
N HIS A 63 -2.16 -15.98 5.83
CA HIS A 63 -2.51 -15.21 4.63
C HIS A 63 -3.52 -14.11 4.94
N GLU A 64 -4.58 -14.40 5.69
CA GLU A 64 -5.57 -13.41 6.13
C GLU A 64 -4.94 -12.28 6.95
N ARG A 65 -4.03 -12.64 7.86
CA ARG A 65 -3.30 -11.64 8.65
C ARG A 65 -2.47 -10.71 7.77
N GLN A 66 -1.71 -11.25 6.81
CA GLN A 66 -0.88 -10.43 5.94
C GLN A 66 -1.71 -9.60 4.95
N ALA A 67 -2.82 -10.15 4.43
CA ALA A 67 -3.77 -9.40 3.61
C ALA A 67 -4.38 -8.21 4.38
N THR A 68 -4.69 -8.42 5.66
CA THR A 68 -5.18 -7.35 6.56
C THR A 68 -4.14 -6.25 6.74
N ILE A 69 -2.87 -6.60 6.91
CA ILE A 69 -1.77 -5.63 7.02
C ILE A 69 -1.63 -4.82 5.73
N LEU A 70 -1.61 -5.48 4.57
CA LEU A 70 -1.53 -4.82 3.27
C LEU A 70 -2.69 -3.86 3.02
N LEU A 71 -3.91 -4.24 3.41
CA LEU A 71 -5.08 -3.37 3.30
C LEU A 71 -4.90 -2.10 4.15
N ARG A 72 -4.50 -2.26 5.42
CA ARG A 72 -4.21 -1.13 6.32
C ARG A 72 -3.13 -0.20 5.75
N CYS A 73 -2.08 -0.76 5.15
CA CYS A 73 -1.05 0.04 4.50
C CYS A 73 -1.64 0.86 3.34
N ARG A 74 -2.47 0.27 2.47
CA ARG A 74 -3.11 0.98 1.36
C ARG A 74 -4.06 2.09 1.85
N GLU A 75 -4.86 1.83 2.87
CA GLU A 75 -5.76 2.83 3.46
C GLU A 75 -4.99 4.00 4.08
N ALA A 76 -3.92 3.71 4.85
CA ALA A 76 -3.06 4.73 5.43
C ALA A 76 -2.37 5.57 4.35
N LEU A 77 -1.95 4.94 3.25
CA LEU A 77 -1.37 5.62 2.09
C LEU A 77 -2.39 6.52 1.40
N ALA A 78 -3.61 6.03 1.15
CA ALA A 78 -4.68 6.84 0.55
C ALA A 78 -4.99 8.08 1.38
N GLN A 79 -5.13 7.93 2.71
CA GLN A 79 -5.33 9.05 3.63
C GLN A 79 -4.14 10.02 3.67
N ALA A 80 -2.91 9.52 3.54
CA ALA A 80 -1.73 10.38 3.47
C ALA A 80 -1.69 11.17 2.15
N GLN A 81 -2.04 10.54 1.04
CA GLN A 81 -2.12 11.18 -0.28
C GLN A 81 -3.22 12.23 -0.35
N GLU A 82 -4.40 11.96 0.23
CA GLU A 82 -5.49 12.93 0.33
C GLU A 82 -5.07 14.16 1.14
N ARG A 83 -4.47 13.97 2.31
CA ARG A 83 -3.92 15.09 3.10
C ARG A 83 -2.87 15.89 2.34
N MET A 84 -2.00 15.21 1.58
CA MET A 84 -0.99 15.87 0.76
C MET A 84 -1.63 16.70 -0.36
N LYS A 85 -2.67 16.17 -1.01
CA LYS A 85 -3.46 16.89 -2.02
C LYS A 85 -4.13 18.12 -1.42
N ASP A 86 -4.80 18.00 -0.28
CA ASP A 86 -5.48 19.11 0.38
C ASP A 86 -4.52 20.24 0.78
N VAL A 87 -3.29 19.89 1.19
CA VAL A 87 -2.24 20.88 1.47
C VAL A 87 -1.76 21.54 0.19
N TYR A 88 -1.57 20.78 -0.88
CA TYR A 88 -1.15 21.33 -2.18
C TYR A 88 -2.20 22.27 -2.76
N ASP A 89 -3.48 21.85 -2.79
CA ASP A 89 -4.58 22.61 -3.36
C ASP A 89 -4.81 23.93 -2.60
N ARG A 90 -4.73 23.92 -1.26
CA ARG A 90 -4.84 25.14 -0.44
C ARG A 90 -3.70 26.14 -0.66
N ASN A 91 -2.51 25.67 -1.01
CA ASN A 91 -1.34 26.53 -1.24
C ASN A 91 -1.18 26.93 -2.72
N ARG A 92 -2.11 26.53 -3.59
CA ARG A 92 -2.10 26.91 -5.00
C ARG A 92 -2.69 28.32 -5.14
N ALA A 93 -1.82 29.32 -5.29
CA ALA A 93 -2.26 30.66 -5.67
C ALA A 93 -3.01 30.61 -7.02
N GLU A 94 -4.20 31.21 -7.09
CA GLU A 94 -4.91 31.41 -8.36
C GLU A 94 -4.02 32.24 -9.29
N LYS A 95 -3.53 31.61 -10.36
CA LYS A 95 -2.88 32.32 -11.45
C LYS A 95 -3.99 32.81 -12.38
N PHE A 96 -4.36 34.08 -12.24
CA PHE A 96 -5.09 34.79 -13.29
C PHE A 96 -4.13 35.00 -14.46
N PHE A 97 -4.53 34.56 -15.65
CA PHE A 97 -3.82 34.80 -16.91
C PHE A 97 -4.27 36.13 -17.50
#